data_AF-A0A2H0KBG4-F1
#
_entry.id   AF-A0A2H0KBG4-F1
#
_cell.length_a   1.000
_cell.length_b   1.000
_cell.length_c   1.000
_cell.angle_alpha   90.00
_cell.angle_beta   90.00
_cell.angle_gamma   90.00
#
_symmetry.space_group_name_H-M   'P 1'
#
loop_
_entity.id
_entity.type
_entity.pdbx_description
1 polymer ?
#
loop_
_entity_poly.entity_id
_entity_poly.type
_entity_poly.pdbx_seq_one_letter_code
_entity_poly.pdbx_strand_id
1 'polypeptide(L)'
;MHFSYYVPQYFLEVVSNPKESFFTDLPGAATQLATTKEAVPFGAEADEGSYSFHAHTINVPFTMWGFSGMPCGGAQWDNMCFTSMSEHLGSNWKTGLADSLQPAWLAWSTAPKACLIKGAVTSATGGSTPTGYPAHSGMCSVDRSWMKKYPPSNQPVCNGWGIVFPRYGTVTSSDQNTASLVIASRMRSLGSEVFQSVPTFPDEKWQMIYPQSSSCFREGQNVALLRAKRVSEMGRLWSGKLKNYLYVVWKRVGCTRDLPYYASTHAWPSIIQAACRGTK
;
A
#
# COMPACT_ATOMS: atom_id res chain seq x y z
N MET A 1 23.21 10.77 21.15
CA MET A 1 21.88 11.37 20.87
C MET A 1 20.99 10.33 20.21
N HIS A 2 19.69 10.26 20.56
CA HIS A 2 18.74 9.37 19.90
C HIS A 2 18.01 10.11 18.78
N PHE A 3 18.02 9.52 17.59
CA PHE A 3 17.35 10.05 16.40
C PHE A 3 16.20 9.13 16.03
N SER A 4 15.05 9.70 15.66
CA SER A 4 13.93 8.93 15.12
C SER A 4 13.14 9.75 14.10
N TYR A 5 12.87 9.16 12.94
CA TYR A 5 12.13 9.78 11.85
C TYR A 5 11.44 8.71 10.99
N TYR A 6 10.62 9.15 10.03
CA TYR A 6 9.92 8.27 9.09
C TYR A 6 10.56 8.36 7.72
N VAL A 7 10.73 7.21 7.07
CA VAL A 7 11.26 7.08 5.71
C VAL A 7 10.20 6.44 4.82
N PRO A 8 9.91 6.99 3.64
CA PRO A 8 8.95 6.37 2.73
C PRO A 8 9.58 5.09 2.18
N GLN A 9 8.79 4.02 2.06
CA GLN A 9 9.30 2.71 1.67
C GLN A 9 8.66 2.25 0.36
N TYR A 10 7.33 2.31 0.29
CA TYR A 10 6.58 1.80 -0.85
C TYR A 10 5.48 2.77 -1.25
N PHE A 11 5.28 2.91 -2.56
CA PHE A 11 4.01 3.36 -3.09
C PHE A 11 3.08 2.18 -3.30
N LEU A 12 1.81 2.39 -3.02
CA LEU A 12 0.71 1.49 -3.32
C LEU A 12 -0.22 2.26 -4.26
N GLU A 13 -0.26 1.84 -5.51
CA GLU A 13 -1.21 2.39 -6.46
C GLU A 13 -2.42 1.47 -6.61
N VAL A 14 -3.57 2.10 -6.76
CA VAL A 14 -4.84 1.44 -6.99
C VAL A 14 -5.42 2.05 -8.25
N VAL A 15 -5.51 1.28 -9.31
CA VAL A 15 -5.86 1.75 -10.65
C VAL A 15 -7.10 1.04 -11.16
N SER A 16 -7.95 1.77 -11.87
CA SER A 16 -9.23 1.26 -12.36
C SER A 16 -9.13 0.47 -13.67
N ASN A 17 -8.06 0.68 -14.43
CA ASN A 17 -7.85 0.04 -15.72
C ASN A 17 -6.56 -0.77 -15.73
N PRO A 18 -6.52 -1.90 -16.45
CA PRO A 18 -5.29 -2.65 -16.64
C PRO A 18 -4.26 -1.80 -17.42
N LYS A 19 -2.98 -2.00 -17.14
CA LYS A 19 -1.84 -1.31 -17.78
C LYS A 19 -1.72 0.20 -17.49
N GLU A 20 -2.65 0.80 -16.75
CA GLU A 20 -2.48 2.14 -16.20
C GLU A 20 -1.60 2.11 -14.95
N SER A 21 -0.79 3.15 -14.75
CA SER A 21 0.05 3.31 -13.58
C SER A 21 0.53 4.75 -13.44
N PHE A 22 0.84 5.18 -12.21
CA PHE A 22 1.58 6.41 -11.93
C PHE A 22 3.08 6.30 -12.25
N PHE A 23 3.58 5.09 -12.52
CA PHE A 23 4.99 4.77 -12.63
C PHE A 23 5.38 4.23 -14.01
N THR A 24 4.60 4.54 -15.05
CA THR A 24 4.90 4.13 -16.44
C THR A 24 6.22 4.68 -16.97
N ASP A 25 6.75 5.75 -16.39
CA ASP A 25 8.04 6.34 -16.77
C ASP A 25 9.23 5.54 -16.23
N LEU A 26 9.01 4.60 -15.30
CA LEU A 26 10.05 3.70 -14.80
C LEU A 26 10.19 2.51 -15.76
N PRO A 27 11.38 2.24 -16.33
CA PRO A 27 11.55 1.23 -17.38
C PRO A 27 11.08 -0.18 -17.00
N GLY A 28 11.34 -0.61 -15.76
CA GLY A 28 10.94 -1.93 -15.29
C GLY A 28 9.44 -2.06 -15.09
N ALA A 29 8.80 -1.03 -14.54
CA ALA A 29 7.35 -0.95 -14.37
C ALA A 29 6.65 -0.96 -15.73
N ALA A 30 7.12 -0.14 -16.67
CA ALA A 30 6.62 -0.10 -18.04
C ALA A 30 6.71 -1.49 -18.73
N THR A 31 7.86 -2.16 -18.57
CA THR A 31 8.08 -3.50 -19.15
C THR A 31 7.11 -4.52 -18.57
N GLN A 32 6.93 -4.55 -17.24
CA GLN A 32 5.98 -5.45 -16.59
C GLN A 32 4.53 -5.21 -17.07
N LEU A 33 4.10 -3.95 -17.13
CA LEU A 33 2.76 -3.59 -17.63
C LEU A 33 2.58 -4.01 -19.10
N ALA A 34 3.61 -3.83 -19.94
CA ALA A 34 3.57 -4.24 -21.34
C ALA A 34 3.44 -5.76 -21.51
N THR A 35 4.10 -6.54 -20.66
CA THR A 35 4.05 -8.02 -20.67
C THR A 35 2.82 -8.61 -19.99
N THR A 36 1.99 -7.76 -19.37
CA THR A 36 0.79 -8.21 -18.65
C THR A 36 -0.24 -8.76 -19.63
N LYS A 37 -0.59 -10.04 -19.44
CA LYS A 37 -1.57 -10.78 -20.26
C LYS A 37 -3.01 -10.46 -19.91
N GLU A 38 -3.22 -9.73 -18.82
CA GLU A 38 -4.55 -9.36 -18.35
C GLU A 38 -5.06 -8.14 -19.12
N ALA A 39 -6.06 -8.38 -19.97
CA ALA A 39 -6.68 -7.37 -20.84
C ALA A 39 -8.17 -7.16 -20.55
N VAL A 40 -8.74 -7.92 -19.60
CA VAL A 40 -10.15 -7.80 -19.23
C VAL A 40 -10.29 -6.59 -18.31
N PRO A 41 -11.19 -5.64 -18.61
CA PRO A 41 -11.43 -4.51 -17.71
C PRO A 41 -11.90 -5.05 -16.35
N PHE A 42 -11.06 -4.87 -15.34
CA PHE A 42 -11.39 -5.11 -13.95
C PHE A 42 -11.66 -3.74 -13.32
N GLY A 43 -12.88 -3.25 -13.51
CA GLY A 43 -13.18 -1.85 -13.28
C GLY A 43 -14.64 -1.54 -13.56
N ALA A 44 -15.54 -2.12 -12.77
CA ALA A 44 -16.89 -1.59 -12.67
C ALA A 44 -16.87 -0.52 -11.57
N GLU A 45 -16.81 0.74 -11.96
CA GLU A 45 -17.55 1.78 -11.23
C GLU A 45 -19.01 1.58 -11.67
N ALA A 46 -19.81 0.78 -10.96
CA ALA A 46 -21.21 0.64 -11.34
C ALA A 46 -22.15 0.49 -10.14
N ASP A 47 -22.98 1.54 -10.00
CA ASP A 47 -24.37 1.66 -9.55
C ASP A 47 -24.84 1.11 -8.19
N GLU A 48 -24.10 0.22 -7.51
CA GLU A 48 -24.56 -0.40 -6.26
C GLU A 48 -23.49 -0.48 -5.14
N GLY A 49 -22.41 0.30 -5.25
CA GLY A 49 -21.37 0.37 -4.21
C GLY A 49 -20.38 -0.80 -4.23
N SER A 50 -20.23 -1.50 -5.35
CA SER A 50 -19.15 -2.48 -5.58
C SER A 50 -18.07 -1.85 -6.46
N TYR A 51 -16.81 -1.90 -6.01
CA TYR A 51 -15.69 -1.29 -6.70
C TYR A 51 -14.60 -2.32 -6.97
N SER A 52 -14.18 -2.42 -8.23
CA SER A 52 -13.11 -3.33 -8.68
C SER A 52 -11.89 -2.53 -9.12
N PHE A 53 -10.71 -2.95 -8.68
CA PHE A 53 -9.45 -2.30 -9.02
C PHE A 53 -8.31 -3.29 -9.29
N HIS A 54 -7.36 -2.83 -10.08
CA HIS A 54 -5.99 -3.34 -10.07
C HIS A 54 -5.18 -2.63 -8.99
N ALA A 55 -4.11 -3.27 -8.55
CA ALA A 55 -3.22 -2.70 -7.55
C ALA A 55 -1.78 -3.14 -7.76
N HIS A 56 -0.87 -2.21 -7.47
CA HIS A 56 0.56 -2.47 -7.56
C HIS A 56 1.28 -1.87 -6.35
N THR A 57 2.37 -2.53 -5.97
CA THR A 57 3.33 -1.99 -5.00
C THR A 57 4.64 -1.76 -5.71
N ILE A 58 5.28 -0.62 -5.45
CA ILE A 58 6.63 -0.30 -5.92
C ILE A 58 7.41 0.36 -4.80
N ASN A 59 8.72 0.15 -4.76
CA ASN A 59 9.58 0.87 -3.83
C ASN A 59 9.51 2.36 -4.16
N VAL A 60 9.54 3.23 -3.15
CA VAL A 60 9.64 4.67 -3.43
C VAL A 60 10.99 4.93 -4.09
N PRO A 61 11.02 5.39 -5.36
CA PRO A 61 12.27 5.55 -6.09
C PRO A 61 13.15 6.65 -5.47
N PHE A 62 14.46 6.48 -5.60
CA PHE A 62 15.50 7.41 -5.17
C PHE A 62 15.50 7.72 -3.66
N THR A 63 14.84 6.88 -2.84
CA THR A 63 14.86 7.05 -1.39
C THR A 63 16.24 6.78 -0.82
N MET A 64 17.02 5.89 -1.44
CA MET A 64 18.39 5.64 -1.03
C MET A 64 19.25 6.90 -1.16
N TRP A 65 19.16 7.58 -2.30
CA TRP A 65 19.85 8.86 -2.48
C TRP A 65 19.39 9.89 -1.43
N GLY A 66 18.07 10.07 -1.30
CA GLY A 66 17.49 11.06 -0.39
C GLY A 66 17.81 10.82 1.08
N PHE A 67 17.80 9.58 1.57
CA PHE A 67 17.93 9.27 3.00
C PHE A 67 19.29 8.68 3.39
N SER A 68 20.23 8.49 2.45
CA SER A 68 21.60 8.04 2.74
C SER A 68 22.36 8.95 3.71
N GLY A 69 22.16 10.27 3.61
CA GLY A 69 22.77 11.25 4.51
C GLY A 69 22.05 11.44 5.84
N MET A 70 20.91 10.78 6.05
CA MET A 70 20.20 10.79 7.34
C MET A 70 20.84 9.80 8.31
N PRO A 71 20.91 10.10 9.63
CA PRO A 71 21.76 9.38 10.58
C PRO A 71 21.41 7.90 10.81
N CYS A 72 20.15 7.52 10.59
CA CYS A 72 19.65 6.16 10.78
C CYS A 72 19.44 5.41 9.46
N GLY A 73 19.71 6.04 8.31
CA GLY A 73 19.38 5.49 6.99
C GLY A 73 17.94 5.01 6.90
N GLY A 74 17.77 3.76 6.45
CA GLY A 74 16.49 3.05 6.40
C GLY A 74 15.70 3.21 5.10
N ALA A 75 16.34 3.78 4.08
CA ALA A 75 15.85 3.71 2.71
C ALA A 75 15.81 2.26 2.21
N GLN A 76 14.90 1.99 1.29
CA GLN A 76 14.94 0.75 0.52
C GLN A 76 15.90 0.90 -0.65
N TRP A 77 16.34 -0.23 -1.19
CA TRP A 77 17.00 -0.24 -2.48
C TRP A 77 16.04 0.24 -3.55
N ASP A 78 16.56 1.03 -4.48
CA ASP A 78 15.79 1.50 -5.61
C ASP A 78 15.42 0.31 -6.48
N ASN A 79 14.12 0.17 -6.75
CA ASN A 79 13.59 -0.83 -7.65
C ASN A 79 12.78 -0.13 -8.74
N MET A 80 13.16 -0.36 -10.00
CA MET A 80 12.57 0.32 -11.16
C MET A 80 11.35 -0.42 -11.72
N CYS A 81 10.86 -1.43 -11.00
CA CYS A 81 9.74 -2.29 -11.35
C CYS A 81 8.83 -2.48 -10.13
N PHE A 82 7.58 -2.87 -10.36
CA PHE A 82 6.67 -3.24 -9.29
C PHE A 82 7.19 -4.45 -8.55
N THR A 83 7.17 -4.39 -7.21
CA THR A 83 7.51 -5.51 -6.34
C THR A 83 6.36 -6.49 -6.18
N SER A 84 5.12 -6.02 -6.35
CA SER A 84 3.93 -6.88 -6.37
C SER A 84 2.87 -6.30 -7.30
N MET A 85 2.28 -7.13 -8.16
CA MET A 85 1.23 -6.73 -9.10
C MET A 85 0.02 -7.65 -8.97
N SER A 86 -1.17 -7.06 -8.98
CA SER A 86 -2.43 -7.79 -8.97
C SER A 86 -2.57 -8.76 -10.15
N GLU A 87 -2.05 -8.38 -11.30
CA GLU A 87 -2.18 -9.10 -12.56
C GLU A 87 -1.31 -10.36 -12.61
N HIS A 88 -0.24 -10.36 -11.82
CA HIS A 88 0.57 -11.55 -11.58
C HIS A 88 -0.12 -12.56 -10.65
N LEU A 89 -1.28 -12.27 -10.08
CA LEU A 89 -2.09 -13.23 -9.33
C LEU A 89 -3.21 -13.84 -10.21
N GLY A 90 -3.52 -13.23 -11.35
CA GLY A 90 -4.50 -13.71 -12.31
C GLY A 90 -5.89 -13.93 -11.68
N SER A 91 -6.45 -15.14 -11.86
CA SER A 91 -7.78 -15.50 -11.36
C SER A 91 -7.91 -15.39 -9.84
N ASN A 92 -6.81 -15.53 -9.09
CA ASN A 92 -6.84 -15.39 -7.64
C ASN A 92 -7.14 -13.95 -7.20
N TRP A 93 -6.65 -12.94 -7.93
CA TRP A 93 -7.02 -11.55 -7.66
C TRP A 93 -8.47 -11.25 -8.01
N LYS A 94 -9.04 -11.96 -8.99
CA LYS A 94 -10.44 -11.75 -9.40
C LYS A 94 -11.44 -12.36 -8.43
N THR A 95 -11.08 -13.50 -7.85
CA THR A 95 -12.03 -14.37 -7.15
C THR A 95 -11.75 -14.52 -5.65
N GLY A 96 -10.51 -14.26 -5.21
CA GLY A 96 -10.09 -14.51 -3.83
C GLY A 96 -9.99 -15.99 -3.45
N LEU A 97 -10.09 -16.91 -4.41
CA LEU A 97 -10.15 -18.36 -4.15
C LEU A 97 -8.92 -18.89 -3.40
N ALA A 98 -7.74 -18.34 -3.66
CA ALA A 98 -6.51 -18.73 -2.95
C ALA A 98 -6.54 -18.40 -1.45
N ASP A 99 -7.42 -17.50 -1.00
CA ASP A 99 -7.65 -17.17 0.42
C ASP A 99 -8.90 -17.84 1.02
N SER A 100 -9.67 -18.59 0.24
CA SER A 100 -10.91 -19.24 0.71
C SER A 100 -10.68 -20.16 1.92
N LEU A 101 -9.48 -20.73 2.04
CA LEU A 101 -9.08 -21.64 3.12
C LEU A 101 -8.15 -21.00 4.15
N GLN A 102 -8.09 -19.67 4.23
CA GLN A 102 -7.35 -18.99 5.28
C GLN A 102 -8.04 -19.26 6.63
N PRO A 103 -7.36 -19.87 7.63
CA PRO A 103 -8.00 -20.25 8.89
C PRO A 103 -8.62 -19.05 9.62
N ALA A 104 -7.93 -17.90 9.61
CA ALA A 104 -8.45 -16.68 10.21
C ALA A 104 -9.72 -16.18 9.48
N TRP A 105 -9.75 -16.24 8.15
CA TRP A 105 -10.94 -15.91 7.38
C TRP A 105 -12.11 -16.82 7.73
N LEU A 106 -11.90 -18.15 7.70
CA LEU A 106 -12.94 -19.13 8.01
C LEU A 106 -13.51 -18.97 9.42
N ALA A 107 -12.66 -18.65 10.40
CA ALA A 107 -13.10 -18.39 11.76
C ALA A 107 -14.02 -17.16 11.82
N TRP A 108 -13.60 -16.04 11.21
CA TRP A 108 -14.35 -14.78 11.26
C TRP A 108 -15.55 -14.73 10.30
N SER A 109 -15.55 -15.51 9.22
CA SER A 109 -16.66 -15.58 8.26
C SER A 109 -17.93 -16.18 8.87
N THR A 110 -17.80 -17.00 9.93
CA THR A 110 -18.95 -17.53 10.68
C THR A 110 -19.62 -16.49 11.58
N ALA A 111 -18.92 -15.40 11.91
CA ALA A 111 -19.41 -14.33 12.78
C ALA A 111 -19.05 -12.93 12.22
N PRO A 112 -19.58 -12.54 11.04
CA PRO A 112 -19.16 -11.31 10.35
C PRO A 112 -19.45 -10.05 11.17
N LYS A 113 -20.55 -10.02 11.93
CA LYS A 113 -20.87 -8.89 12.84
C LYS A 113 -19.81 -8.70 13.92
N ALA A 114 -19.35 -9.79 14.54
CA ALA A 114 -18.29 -9.73 15.54
C ALA A 114 -16.97 -9.24 14.93
N CYS A 115 -16.69 -9.62 13.68
CA CYS A 115 -15.53 -9.16 12.94
C CYS A 115 -15.56 -7.65 12.72
N LEU A 116 -16.71 -7.11 12.31
CA LEU A 116 -16.91 -5.66 12.15
C LEU A 116 -16.80 -4.91 13.49
N ILE A 117 -17.34 -5.45 14.58
CA ILE A 117 -17.17 -4.88 15.93
C ILE A 117 -15.68 -4.85 16.31
N LYS A 118 -14.95 -5.95 16.11
CA LYS A 118 -13.51 -5.99 16.34
C LYS A 118 -12.80 -4.92 15.49
N GLY A 119 -13.13 -4.82 14.21
CA GLY A 119 -12.58 -3.80 13.31
C GLY A 119 -12.87 -2.37 13.79
N ALA A 120 -14.08 -2.10 14.27
CA ALA A 120 -14.45 -0.80 14.83
C ALA A 120 -13.65 -0.48 16.11
N VAL A 121 -13.47 -1.45 17.01
CA VAL A 121 -12.67 -1.27 18.24
C VAL A 121 -11.20 -1.01 17.92
N THR A 122 -10.61 -1.76 16.98
CA THR A 122 -9.20 -1.57 16.58
C THR A 122 -8.99 -0.32 15.72
N SER A 123 -10.05 0.26 15.15
CA SER A 123 -9.98 1.44 14.28
C SER A 123 -9.51 2.72 14.97
N ALA A 124 -9.59 2.80 16.30
CA ALA A 124 -9.17 3.97 17.06
C ALA A 124 -7.66 4.24 16.88
N THR A 125 -6.86 3.17 16.92
CA THR A 125 -5.41 3.23 16.78
C THR A 125 -4.94 2.85 15.38
N GLY A 126 -5.60 1.88 14.74
CA GLY A 126 -5.11 1.24 13.51
C GLY A 126 -3.72 0.62 13.69
N GLY A 127 -3.15 0.13 12.60
CA GLY A 127 -1.78 -0.38 12.56
C GLY A 127 -1.60 -1.53 11.59
N SER A 128 -0.36 -1.72 11.16
CA SER A 128 0.06 -2.85 10.33
C SER A 128 0.59 -3.98 11.22
N THR A 129 0.28 -5.23 10.87
CA THR A 129 0.84 -6.39 11.56
C THR A 129 2.06 -6.87 10.79
N PRO A 130 3.25 -6.90 11.41
CA PRO A 130 4.44 -7.47 10.79
C PRO A 130 4.20 -8.93 10.43
N THR A 131 4.51 -9.29 9.19
CA THR A 131 4.46 -10.67 8.76
C THR A 131 5.78 -11.37 9.06
N GLY A 132 5.74 -12.64 9.47
CA GLY A 132 6.95 -13.45 9.72
C GLY A 132 7.64 -13.97 8.46
N TYR A 133 7.23 -13.54 7.26
CA TYR A 133 7.81 -14.00 6.00
C TYR A 133 9.13 -13.29 5.71
N PRO A 134 10.14 -14.00 5.18
CA PRO A 134 11.37 -13.37 4.71
C PRO A 134 11.03 -12.37 3.59
N ALA A 135 11.65 -11.20 3.62
CA ALA A 135 11.43 -10.15 2.64
C ALA A 135 12.59 -10.07 1.64
N HIS A 136 12.25 -10.07 0.36
CA HIS A 136 13.13 -9.91 -0.79
C HIS A 136 12.87 -8.55 -1.45
N SER A 137 13.16 -7.46 -0.73
CA SER A 137 12.73 -6.09 -1.07
C SER A 137 13.32 -5.47 -2.34
N GLY A 138 14.06 -6.24 -3.14
CA GLY A 138 14.60 -5.84 -4.45
C GLY A 138 14.08 -6.67 -5.63
N MET A 139 13.14 -7.61 -5.42
CA MET A 139 12.62 -8.44 -6.50
C MET A 139 11.47 -7.77 -7.23
N CYS A 140 11.52 -7.80 -8.57
CA CYS A 140 10.34 -7.53 -9.39
C CYS A 140 9.26 -8.57 -9.14
N SER A 141 8.02 -8.12 -9.25
CA SER A 141 6.85 -8.98 -9.27
C SER A 141 6.94 -9.96 -10.44
N VAL A 142 6.58 -11.21 -10.16
CA VAL A 142 6.57 -12.33 -11.10
C VAL A 142 5.24 -13.04 -11.02
N ASP A 143 4.88 -13.76 -12.07
CA ASP A 143 3.63 -14.52 -12.11
C ASP A 143 3.54 -15.56 -10.96
N ARG A 144 2.42 -15.48 -10.26
CA ARG A 144 2.03 -16.21 -9.05
C ARG A 144 0.60 -16.77 -9.19
N SER A 145 0.00 -16.66 -10.38
CA SER A 145 -1.36 -17.14 -10.68
C SER A 145 -1.53 -18.65 -10.51
N TRP A 146 -0.43 -19.41 -10.60
CA TRP A 146 -0.41 -20.86 -10.42
C TRP A 146 -0.67 -21.33 -8.97
N MET A 147 -0.54 -20.45 -7.97
CA MET A 147 -0.75 -20.82 -6.57
C MET A 147 -2.24 -21.03 -6.29
N LYS A 148 -2.62 -22.27 -5.95
CA LYS A 148 -4.01 -22.61 -5.62
C LYS A 148 -4.43 -22.15 -4.23
N LYS A 149 -3.47 -21.98 -3.32
CA LYS A 149 -3.69 -21.57 -1.93
C LYS A 149 -2.55 -20.68 -1.48
N TYR A 150 -2.87 -19.57 -0.83
CA TYR A 150 -1.87 -18.69 -0.24
C TYR A 150 -1.40 -19.19 1.12
N PRO A 151 -0.16 -18.84 1.52
CA PRO A 151 0.34 -19.19 2.83
C PRO A 151 -0.49 -18.52 3.93
N PRO A 152 -0.51 -19.07 5.16
CA PRO A 152 -1.32 -18.53 6.26
C PRO A 152 -1.04 -17.05 6.53
N SER A 153 -2.08 -16.23 6.60
CA SER A 153 -1.90 -14.80 6.85
C SER A 153 -1.91 -14.45 8.34
N ASN A 154 -1.03 -13.53 8.72
CA ASN A 154 -1.08 -12.87 10.03
C ASN A 154 -1.79 -11.50 9.98
N GLN A 155 -2.28 -11.09 8.81
CA GLN A 155 -2.97 -9.83 8.65
C GLN A 155 -4.35 -9.86 9.33
N PRO A 156 -4.81 -8.72 9.87
CA PRO A 156 -6.12 -8.64 10.50
C PRO A 156 -7.21 -8.91 9.46
N VAL A 157 -8.16 -9.80 9.78
CA VAL A 157 -9.30 -10.09 8.88
C VAL A 157 -10.28 -8.92 8.78
N CYS A 158 -10.44 -8.18 9.88
CA CYS A 158 -11.27 -6.98 9.95
C CYS A 158 -10.52 -5.85 10.64
N ASN A 159 -10.67 -4.65 10.10
CA ASN A 159 -10.11 -3.41 10.63
C ASN A 159 -11.14 -2.27 10.46
N GLY A 160 -10.74 -1.02 10.74
CA GLY A 160 -11.63 0.14 10.62
C GLY A 160 -12.10 0.48 9.20
N TRP A 161 -11.59 -0.21 8.17
CA TRP A 161 -12.02 -0.06 6.78
C TRP A 161 -12.99 -1.16 6.34
N GLY A 162 -13.16 -2.20 7.16
CA GLY A 162 -14.08 -3.31 6.92
C GLY A 162 -13.38 -4.67 6.92
N ILE A 163 -13.93 -5.60 6.13
CA ILE A 163 -13.42 -6.97 6.00
C ILE A 163 -12.42 -7.02 4.84
N VAL A 164 -11.15 -7.35 5.15
CA VAL A 164 -10.07 -7.33 4.16
C VAL A 164 -9.78 -8.71 3.55
N PHE A 165 -10.41 -9.78 4.04
CA PHE A 165 -10.37 -11.11 3.42
C PHE A 165 -11.70 -11.48 2.73
N PRO A 166 -11.68 -12.35 1.70
CA PRO A 166 -10.46 -12.79 0.99
C PRO A 166 -9.73 -11.60 0.33
N ARG A 167 -8.43 -11.74 0.02
CA ARG A 167 -7.67 -10.65 -0.61
C ARG A 167 -7.82 -10.74 -2.12
N TYR A 168 -8.73 -9.96 -2.66
CA TYR A 168 -9.06 -9.88 -4.08
C TYR A 168 -9.43 -8.44 -4.47
N GLY A 169 -9.54 -8.18 -5.77
CA GLY A 169 -9.62 -6.84 -6.33
C GLY A 169 -10.96 -6.13 -6.21
N THR A 170 -12.02 -6.80 -5.72
CA THR A 170 -13.35 -6.18 -5.59
C THR A 170 -13.72 -5.97 -4.12
N VAL A 171 -14.28 -4.80 -3.83
CA VAL A 171 -14.73 -4.41 -2.49
C VAL A 171 -16.12 -3.77 -2.60
N THR A 172 -17.05 -4.25 -1.80
CA THR A 172 -18.32 -3.56 -1.57
C THR A 172 -18.12 -2.52 -0.47
N SER A 173 -18.36 -1.25 -0.77
CA SER A 173 -18.19 -0.13 0.17
C SER A 173 -19.18 0.99 -0.11
N SER A 174 -19.36 1.88 0.86
CA SER A 174 -20.15 3.10 0.68
C SER A 174 -19.49 4.12 -0.24
N ASP A 175 -18.15 4.09 -0.33
CA ASP A 175 -17.38 5.07 -1.09
C ASP A 175 -16.12 4.46 -1.71
N GLN A 176 -15.73 5.03 -2.85
CA GLN A 176 -14.62 4.55 -3.67
C GLN A 176 -13.27 4.72 -2.97
N ASN A 177 -13.09 5.80 -2.19
CA ASN A 177 -11.90 6.04 -1.38
C ASN A 177 -11.66 4.92 -0.36
N THR A 178 -12.66 4.56 0.44
CA THR A 178 -12.57 3.45 1.40
C THR A 178 -12.32 2.12 0.69
N ALA A 179 -12.97 1.87 -0.45
CA ALA A 179 -12.69 0.68 -1.26
C ALA A 179 -11.23 0.62 -1.72
N SER A 180 -10.68 1.75 -2.17
CA SER A 180 -9.27 1.83 -2.61
C SER A 180 -8.28 1.57 -1.47
N LEU A 181 -8.58 2.04 -0.24
CA LEU A 181 -7.76 1.75 0.94
C LEU A 181 -7.73 0.26 1.26
N VAL A 182 -8.89 -0.42 1.18
CA VAL A 182 -8.98 -1.87 1.38
C VAL A 182 -8.18 -2.60 0.30
N ILE A 183 -8.28 -2.20 -0.97
CA ILE A 183 -7.49 -2.80 -2.05
C ILE A 183 -5.99 -2.58 -1.86
N ALA A 184 -5.56 -1.37 -1.51
CA ALA A 184 -4.17 -1.09 -1.23
C ALA A 184 -3.63 -1.93 -0.06
N SER A 185 -4.42 -2.09 1.02
CA SER A 185 -4.10 -2.98 2.16
C SER A 185 -3.97 -4.44 1.73
N ARG A 186 -4.91 -4.94 0.92
CA ARG A 186 -4.87 -6.31 0.37
C ARG A 186 -3.61 -6.53 -0.47
N MET A 187 -3.28 -5.59 -1.36
CA MET A 187 -2.08 -5.68 -2.18
C MET A 187 -0.81 -5.61 -1.33
N ARG A 188 -0.74 -4.75 -0.31
CA ARG A 188 0.40 -4.71 0.64
C ARG A 188 0.55 -6.03 1.37
N SER A 189 -0.55 -6.61 1.87
CA SER A 189 -0.59 -7.91 2.52
C SER A 189 -0.07 -9.03 1.61
N LEU A 190 -0.56 -9.10 0.37
CA LEU A 190 -0.11 -10.07 -0.63
C LEU A 190 1.36 -9.82 -1.03
N GLY A 191 1.78 -8.56 -1.13
CA GLY A 191 3.17 -8.18 -1.35
C GLY A 191 4.11 -8.72 -0.27
N SER A 192 3.66 -8.70 0.99
CA SER A 192 4.42 -9.20 2.14
C SER A 192 4.44 -10.73 2.23
N GLU A 193 3.30 -11.39 1.99
CA GLU A 193 3.14 -12.83 2.32
C GLU A 193 3.25 -13.75 1.09
N VAL A 194 2.77 -13.30 -0.07
CA VAL A 194 2.67 -14.09 -1.30
C VAL A 194 3.83 -13.78 -2.24
N PHE A 195 4.11 -12.50 -2.47
CA PHE A 195 5.26 -12.09 -3.26
C PHE A 195 6.55 -12.04 -2.44
N GLN A 196 6.43 -11.88 -1.12
CA GLN A 196 7.56 -11.79 -0.19
C GLN A 196 8.53 -10.66 -0.56
N SER A 197 8.03 -9.57 -1.11
CA SER A 197 8.83 -8.44 -1.61
C SER A 197 8.52 -7.12 -0.88
N VAL A 198 7.44 -7.08 -0.09
CA VAL A 198 6.97 -5.88 0.61
C VAL A 198 6.96 -6.12 2.13
N PRO A 199 8.09 -5.96 2.83
CA PRO A 199 8.13 -6.09 4.28
C PRO A 199 7.18 -5.12 4.96
N THR A 200 6.61 -5.60 6.07
CA THR A 200 5.71 -4.88 6.95
C THR A 200 6.38 -4.65 8.30
N PHE A 201 6.26 -3.43 8.82
CA PHE A 201 6.89 -3.01 10.06
C PHE A 201 5.86 -2.51 11.08
N PRO A 202 6.18 -2.59 12.39
CA PRO A 202 5.39 -1.92 13.41
C PRO A 202 5.39 -0.40 13.17
N ASP A 203 4.29 0.24 13.58
CA ASP A 203 4.15 1.71 13.54
C ASP A 203 4.31 2.32 12.13
N GLU A 204 3.98 1.55 11.09
CA GLU A 204 3.86 2.09 9.73
C GLU A 204 2.79 3.18 9.65
N LYS A 205 3.11 4.22 8.88
CA LYS A 205 2.19 5.30 8.57
C LYS A 205 1.87 5.29 7.09
N TRP A 206 0.64 5.60 6.77
CA TRP A 206 0.14 5.72 5.41
C TRP A 206 -0.14 7.19 5.12
N GLN A 207 0.00 7.57 3.85
CA GLN A 207 -0.38 8.89 3.38
C GLN A 207 -0.95 8.76 1.98
N MET A 208 -2.07 9.44 1.72
CA MET A 208 -2.59 9.59 0.38
C MET A 208 -1.79 10.68 -0.32
N ILE A 209 -1.30 10.38 -1.53
CA ILE A 209 -0.58 11.31 -2.40
C ILE A 209 -1.50 11.81 -3.52
N TYR A 210 -2.35 10.91 -4.04
CA TYR A 210 -3.32 11.20 -5.08
C TYR A 210 -4.68 10.59 -4.72
N PRO A 211 -5.82 11.30 -4.95
CA PRO A 211 -6.01 12.51 -5.74
C PRO A 211 -5.58 13.83 -5.07
N GLN A 212 -5.27 13.81 -3.79
CA GLN A 212 -4.71 14.95 -3.06
C GLN A 212 -3.78 14.45 -1.97
N SER A 213 -2.87 15.32 -1.52
CA SER A 213 -1.98 14.98 -0.40
C SER A 213 -2.73 15.07 0.94
N SER A 214 -2.74 13.97 1.69
CA SER A 214 -3.29 13.90 3.04
C SER A 214 -2.20 14.08 4.10
N SER A 215 -2.61 14.27 5.36
CA SER A 215 -1.73 14.00 6.51
C SER A 215 -1.59 12.49 6.75
N CYS A 216 -0.58 12.08 7.53
CA CYS A 216 -0.32 10.67 7.79
C CYS A 216 -1.38 10.01 8.70
N PHE A 217 -1.75 8.78 8.37
CA PHE A 217 -2.68 7.94 9.12
C PHE A 217 -2.12 6.52 9.30
N ARG A 218 -2.86 5.65 9.99
CA ARG A 218 -2.48 4.24 10.15
C ARG A 218 -3.41 3.34 9.37
N GLU A 219 -2.89 2.20 8.95
CA GLU A 219 -3.69 1.18 8.28
C GLU A 219 -4.88 0.76 9.15
N GLY A 220 -6.07 0.64 8.55
CA GLY A 220 -7.28 0.29 9.28
C GLY A 220 -7.77 1.35 10.29
N GLN A 221 -7.24 2.58 10.28
CA GLN A 221 -7.72 3.66 11.13
C GLN A 221 -9.12 4.13 10.69
N ASN A 222 -9.96 4.52 11.66
CA ASN A 222 -11.34 4.94 11.44
C ASN A 222 -11.49 5.97 10.29
N VAL A 223 -12.43 5.73 9.37
CA VAL A 223 -12.66 6.56 8.17
C VAL A 223 -12.98 8.02 8.51
N ALA A 224 -13.65 8.31 9.64
CA ALA A 224 -13.92 9.69 10.06
C ALA A 224 -12.61 10.44 10.42
N LEU A 225 -11.66 9.75 11.06
CA LEU A 225 -10.33 10.31 11.35
C LEU A 225 -9.52 10.51 10.06
N LEU A 226 -9.70 9.65 9.07
CA LEU A 226 -9.07 9.80 7.76
C LEU A 226 -9.57 11.06 7.03
N ARG A 227 -10.88 11.33 7.06
CA ARG A 227 -11.46 12.55 6.49
C ARG A 227 -10.90 13.81 7.14
N ALA A 228 -10.74 13.84 8.46
CA ALA A 228 -10.11 14.96 9.17
C ALA A 228 -8.64 15.19 8.73
N LYS A 229 -7.96 14.13 8.29
CA LYS A 229 -6.59 14.18 7.75
C LYS A 229 -6.53 14.46 6.25
N ARG A 230 -7.65 14.87 5.63
CA ARG A 230 -7.78 15.10 4.19
C ARG A 230 -7.53 13.86 3.33
N VAL A 231 -7.81 12.67 3.86
CA VAL A 231 -7.93 11.46 3.03
C VAL A 231 -9.32 11.51 2.39
N SER A 232 -9.42 12.21 1.27
CA SER A 232 -10.68 12.42 0.57
C SER A 232 -10.44 12.67 -0.92
N GLU A 233 -11.52 12.66 -1.67
CA GLU A 233 -11.48 12.79 -3.13
C GLU A 233 -11.65 14.24 -3.61
N MET A 234 -11.61 15.21 -2.70
CA MET A 234 -11.86 16.62 -3.03
C MET A 234 -10.92 17.15 -4.11
N GLY A 235 -9.67 16.69 -4.15
CA GLY A 235 -8.70 17.03 -5.20
C GLY A 235 -9.16 16.66 -6.62
N ARG A 236 -10.06 15.68 -6.77
CA ARG A 236 -10.63 15.30 -8.07
C ARG A 236 -11.53 16.38 -8.66
N LEU A 237 -12.19 17.17 -7.82
CA LEU A 237 -13.07 18.26 -8.25
C LEU A 237 -12.31 19.34 -9.04
N TRP A 238 -11.00 19.46 -8.80
CA TRP A 238 -10.14 20.47 -9.42
C TRP A 238 -9.23 19.91 -10.52
N SER A 239 -8.97 18.61 -10.54
CA SER A 239 -8.04 17.97 -11.48
C SER A 239 -8.70 17.40 -12.73
N GLY A 240 -10.02 17.21 -12.73
CA GLY A 240 -10.76 16.58 -13.84
C GLY A 240 -10.47 15.08 -14.04
N LYS A 241 -9.57 14.49 -13.25
CA LYS A 241 -9.20 13.06 -13.30
C LYS A 241 -9.91 12.29 -12.19
N LEU A 242 -10.94 11.55 -12.57
CA LEU A 242 -11.87 10.93 -11.62
C LEU A 242 -11.41 9.57 -11.07
N LYS A 243 -10.35 8.97 -11.63
CA LYS A 243 -9.94 7.59 -11.30
C LYS A 243 -8.57 7.52 -10.63
N ASN A 244 -8.25 6.35 -10.09
CA ASN A 244 -6.96 5.93 -9.54
C ASN A 244 -6.57 6.62 -8.20
N TYR A 245 -5.82 5.92 -7.37
CA TYR A 245 -5.34 6.39 -6.07
C TYR A 245 -3.87 6.06 -5.91
N LEU A 246 -3.15 6.92 -5.20
CA LEU A 246 -1.76 6.67 -4.85
C LEU A 246 -1.57 6.88 -3.35
N TYR A 247 -1.08 5.84 -2.69
CA TYR A 247 -0.71 5.88 -1.28
C TYR A 247 0.78 5.64 -1.14
N VAL A 248 1.37 6.17 -0.07
CA VAL A 248 2.74 5.86 0.33
C VAL A 248 2.74 5.32 1.74
N VAL A 249 3.58 4.33 1.99
CA VAL A 249 3.82 3.75 3.31
C VAL A 249 5.18 4.19 3.83
N TRP A 250 5.17 4.71 5.04
CA TRP A 250 6.30 5.23 5.77
C TRP A 250 6.66 4.29 6.92
N LYS A 251 7.93 3.97 7.04
CA LYS A 251 8.50 3.19 8.14
C LYS A 251 9.19 4.12 9.13
N ARG A 252 8.97 3.89 10.41
CA ARG A 252 9.76 4.54 11.46
C ARG A 252 11.15 3.91 11.54
N VAL A 253 12.17 4.76 11.58
CA VAL A 253 13.55 4.37 11.84
C VAL A 253 14.06 5.08 13.08
N GLY A 254 15.00 4.46 13.78
CA GLY A 254 15.59 5.03 14.97
C GLY A 254 16.97 4.46 15.22
N CYS A 255 17.86 5.30 15.75
CA CYS A 255 19.24 4.95 16.01
C CYS A 255 19.85 5.88 17.06
N THR A 256 20.97 5.47 17.64
CA THR A 256 21.78 6.31 18.53
C THR A 256 23.08 6.66 17.82
N ARG A 257 23.36 7.96 17.68
CA ARG A 257 24.57 8.51 17.01
C ARG A 257 25.13 9.70 17.80
N ASP A 258 26.36 10.08 17.45
CA ASP A 258 27.08 11.18 18.08
C ASP A 258 26.57 12.56 17.66
N LEU A 259 26.97 13.59 18.42
CA LEU A 259 26.54 14.98 18.26
C LEU A 259 26.67 15.56 16.83
N PRO A 260 27.73 15.24 16.04
CA PRO A 260 27.88 15.79 14.69
C PRO A 260 26.72 15.47 13.73
N TYR A 261 26.00 14.37 13.96
CA TYR A 261 24.84 13.97 13.16
C TYR A 261 23.57 14.80 13.45
N TYR A 262 23.58 15.65 14.47
CA TYR A 262 22.49 16.58 14.73
C TYR A 262 22.32 17.58 13.59
N ALA A 263 23.43 18.16 13.12
CA ALA A 263 23.41 19.14 12.04
C ALA A 263 22.90 18.53 10.72
N SER A 264 23.34 17.30 10.39
CA SER A 264 22.87 16.61 9.18
C SER A 264 21.38 16.34 9.22
N THR A 265 20.83 15.96 10.38
CA THR A 265 19.39 15.68 10.56
C THR A 265 18.50 16.90 10.23
N HIS A 266 19.00 18.12 10.43
CA HIS A 266 18.28 19.35 10.09
C HIS A 266 18.52 19.84 8.66
N ALA A 267 19.74 19.65 8.14
CA ALA A 267 20.10 20.08 6.80
C ALA A 267 19.49 19.18 5.70
N TRP A 268 19.51 17.86 5.90
CA TRP A 268 19.14 16.90 4.87
C TRP A 268 17.67 16.96 4.42
N PRO A 269 16.67 17.15 5.31
CA PRO A 269 15.29 17.36 4.89
C PRO A 269 15.12 18.54 3.94
N SER A 270 15.87 19.63 4.14
CA SER A 270 15.85 20.80 3.26
C SER A 270 16.44 20.48 1.89
N ILE A 271 17.52 19.67 1.84
CA ILE A 271 18.12 19.19 0.59
C ILE A 271 17.14 18.31 -0.19
N ILE A 272 16.47 17.37 0.49
CA ILE A 272 15.44 16.51 -0.13
C ILE A 272 14.31 17.38 -0.69
N GLN A 273 13.80 18.34 0.09
CA GLN A 273 12.74 19.24 -0.37
C GLN A 273 13.16 20.08 -1.57
N ALA A 274 14.40 20.59 -1.58
CA ALA A 274 14.94 21.35 -2.69
C ALA A 274 15.03 20.48 -3.97
N ALA A 275 15.52 19.24 -3.83
CA ALA A 275 15.61 18.29 -4.94
C ALA A 275 14.22 17.92 -5.51
N CYS A 276 13.23 17.67 -4.65
CA CYS A 276 11.87 17.33 -5.07
C CYS A 276 11.10 18.50 -5.72
N ARG A 277 11.45 19.75 -5.39
CA ARG A 277 10.78 20.92 -5.98
C ARG A 277 11.23 21.19 -7.41
N GLY A 278 12.39 20.68 -7.82
CA GLY A 278 13.05 21.06 -9.05
C GLY A 278 13.41 22.54 -9.05
N THR A 279 14.63 22.89 -9.43
CA THR A 279 14.80 24.20 -10.06
C THR A 279 13.88 24.21 -11.28
N LYS A 280 12.92 25.13 -11.29
CA LYS A 280 11.96 25.32 -12.40
C LYS A 280 12.68 25.43 -13.74
#